data_AF-A0A3S9HN55-F1
#
_entry.id   AF-A0A3S9HN55-F1
#
_cell.length_a   1.000
_cell.length_b   1.000
_cell.length_c   1.000
_cell.angle_alpha   90.00
_cell.angle_beta   90.00
_cell.angle_gamma   90.00
#
_symmetry.space_group_name_H-M   'P 1'
#
loop_
_entity.id
_entity.type
_entity.pdbx_description
1 polymer ?
#
loop_
_entity_poly.entity_id
_entity_poly.type
_entity_poly.pdbx_seq_one_letter_code
_entity_poly.pdbx_strand_id
1 'polypeptide(L)'
;MNRTHYQEPNIKQYIEAQTGYFLLKAYLEEDGKMHVHKRCIIAWGLEESQGCTSTIPVTLEGMVLDNLPVLLPCGFIEVPHDCDWDNLDEWLAFEKRKAMETQGRNAK
;
A
#
# COMPACT_ATOMS: atom_id res chain seq x y z
N MET A 1 -16.92 -39.99 24.27
CA MET A 1 -15.94 -39.94 23.16
C MET A 1 -15.65 -38.47 22.88
N ASN A 2 -14.49 -37.97 23.31
CA ASN A 2 -14.09 -36.59 23.03
C ASN A 2 -13.65 -36.49 21.58
N ARG A 3 -14.38 -35.73 20.77
CA ARG A 3 -13.92 -35.33 19.43
C ARG A 3 -12.79 -34.33 19.63
N THR A 4 -11.57 -34.74 19.31
CA THR A 4 -10.45 -33.84 19.10
C THR A 4 -10.84 -32.92 17.94
N HIS A 5 -11.16 -31.66 18.25
CA HIS A 5 -11.25 -30.62 17.25
C HIS A 5 -9.86 -30.44 16.66
N TYR A 6 -9.66 -30.94 15.46
CA TYR A 6 -8.51 -30.58 14.64
C TYR A 6 -8.72 -29.10 14.26
N GLN A 7 -8.05 -28.20 14.97
CA GLN A 7 -7.88 -26.83 14.49
C GLN A 7 -6.88 -26.93 13.35
N GLU A 8 -7.37 -26.80 12.11
CA GLU A 8 -6.46 -26.57 10.99
C GLU A 8 -5.57 -25.37 11.32
N PRO A 9 -4.26 -25.44 11.03
CA PRO A 9 -3.42 -24.27 11.16
C PRO A 9 -4.06 -23.16 10.33
N ASN A 10 -4.09 -21.93 10.85
CA ASN A 10 -4.49 -20.75 10.10
C ASN A 10 -3.52 -20.59 8.92
N ILE A 11 -3.77 -21.30 7.82
CA ILE A 11 -2.98 -21.21 6.61
C ILE A 11 -3.29 -19.83 6.06
N LYS A 12 -2.38 -18.88 6.31
CA LYS A 12 -2.42 -17.60 5.63
C LYS A 12 -2.23 -17.89 4.14
N GLN A 13 -3.27 -17.67 3.36
CA GLN A 13 -3.22 -17.86 1.91
C GLN A 13 -2.57 -16.63 1.29
N TYR A 14 -1.63 -16.88 0.38
CA TYR A 14 -0.89 -15.85 -0.34
C TYR A 14 -0.93 -16.14 -1.83
N ILE A 15 -1.03 -15.08 -2.63
CA ILE A 15 -0.86 -15.11 -4.09
C ILE A 15 0.45 -14.38 -4.41
N GLU A 16 1.35 -14.98 -5.18
CA GLU A 16 2.59 -14.30 -5.59
C GLU A 16 2.28 -13.02 -6.36
N ALA A 17 3.02 -11.95 -6.06
CA ALA A 17 2.91 -10.72 -6.83
C ALA A 17 3.75 -10.84 -8.11
N GLN A 18 3.24 -10.31 -9.22
CA GLN A 18 4.07 -10.18 -10.42
C GLN A 18 5.16 -9.14 -10.19
N THR A 19 6.23 -9.21 -10.98
CA THR A 19 7.27 -8.18 -10.95
C THR A 19 6.70 -6.82 -11.34
N GLY A 20 7.10 -5.76 -10.63
CA GLY A 20 6.73 -4.39 -10.97
C GLY A 20 5.67 -3.76 -10.07
N TYR A 21 5.16 -4.48 -9.07
CA TYR A 21 4.28 -3.92 -8.04
C TYR A 21 5.07 -3.32 -6.87
N PHE A 22 4.78 -2.08 -6.52
CA PHE A 22 5.44 -1.39 -5.40
C PHE A 22 4.49 -0.61 -4.53
N LEU A 23 4.65 -0.72 -3.21
CA LEU A 23 4.07 0.26 -2.28
C LEU A 23 4.86 1.55 -2.31
N LEU A 24 4.14 2.67 -2.39
CA LEU A 24 4.72 4.00 -2.43
C LEU A 24 4.52 4.73 -1.10
N LYS A 25 5.54 5.49 -0.70
CA LYS A 25 5.42 6.48 0.38
C LYS A 25 6.28 7.68 0.05
N ALA A 26 5.68 8.87 0.08
CA ALA A 26 6.37 10.11 -0.23
C ALA A 26 6.69 10.90 1.05
N TYR A 27 7.85 11.55 1.07
CA TYR A 27 8.31 12.39 2.17
C TYR A 27 8.76 13.74 1.63
N LEU A 28 8.33 14.82 2.27
CA LEU A 28 8.81 16.17 2.00
C LEU A 28 10.01 16.45 2.90
N GLU A 29 11.17 16.71 2.30
CA GLU A 29 12.38 17.14 3.01
C GLU A 29 12.33 18.64 3.35
N GLU A 30 13.22 19.09 4.24
CA GLU A 30 13.28 20.48 4.70
C GLU A 30 13.62 21.48 3.56
N ASP A 31 14.33 21.03 2.53
CA ASP A 31 14.67 21.82 1.34
C ASP A 31 13.49 21.93 0.33
N GLY A 32 12.34 21.32 0.65
CA GLY A 32 11.14 21.32 -0.19
C GLY A 32 11.14 20.26 -1.30
N LYS A 33 12.12 19.35 -1.30
CA LYS A 33 12.19 18.23 -2.23
C LYS A 33 11.34 17.05 -1.76
N MET A 34 10.64 16.41 -2.70
CA MET A 34 9.89 15.19 -2.43
C MET A 34 10.75 13.97 -2.72
N HIS A 35 10.82 13.04 -1.76
CA HIS A 35 11.49 11.76 -1.89
C HIS A 35 10.46 10.63 -1.85
N VAL A 36 10.54 9.70 -2.82
CA VAL A 36 9.66 8.52 -2.88
C VAL A 36 10.41 7.30 -2.40
N HIS A 37 9.85 6.64 -1.40
CA HIS A 37 10.25 5.31 -0.98
C HIS A 37 9.35 4.26 -1.64
N LYS A 38 9.97 3.32 -2.36
CA LYS A 38 9.30 2.20 -3.04
C LYS A 38 9.63 0.90 -2.31
N ARG A 39 8.61 0.17 -1.87
CA ARG A 39 8.77 -1.18 -1.31
C ARG A 39 8.18 -2.21 -2.25
N CYS A 40 8.98 -3.20 -2.65
CA CYS A 40 8.53 -4.26 -3.55
C CYS A 40 7.43 -5.08 -2.88
N ILE A 41 6.34 -5.30 -3.59
CA ILE A 41 5.30 -6.25 -3.18
C ILE A 41 5.74 -7.61 -3.71
N ILE A 42 5.91 -8.57 -2.79
CA ILE A 42 6.37 -9.94 -3.11
C ILE A 42 5.21 -10.93 -3.16
N ALA A 43 4.11 -10.62 -2.47
CA ALA A 43 2.89 -11.41 -2.47
C ALA A 43 1.68 -10.55 -2.07
N TRP A 44 0.50 -11.12 -2.24
CA TRP A 44 -0.78 -10.61 -1.79
C TRP A 44 -1.33 -11.55 -0.74
N GLY A 45 -1.53 -11.06 0.49
CA GLY A 45 -2.29 -11.76 1.51
C GLY A 45 -3.78 -11.66 1.21
N LEU A 46 -4.49 -12.75 1.41
CA LEU A 46 -5.95 -12.75 1.30
C LEU A 46 -6.56 -12.57 2.68
N GLU A 47 -7.41 -11.55 2.82
CA GLU A 47 -8.24 -11.36 4.00
C GLU A 47 -9.71 -11.51 3.62
N GLU A 48 -10.39 -12.44 4.27
CA GLU A 48 -11.83 -12.60 4.14
C GLU A 48 -12.51 -11.95 5.34
N SER A 49 -13.26 -10.88 5.09
CA SER A 49 -14.07 -10.23 6.11
C SER A 49 -15.45 -9.91 5.55
N GLN A 50 -16.49 -10.24 6.33
CA GLN A 50 -17.89 -9.93 5.99
C GLN A 50 -18.34 -10.43 4.59
N GLY A 51 -17.79 -11.54 4.11
CA GLY A 51 -18.12 -12.10 2.80
C GLY A 51 -17.45 -11.40 1.61
N CYS A 52 -16.53 -10.47 1.86
CA CYS A 52 -15.66 -9.88 0.86
C CYS A 52 -14.23 -10.41 1.03
N THR A 53 -13.59 -10.78 -0.08
CA THR A 53 -12.16 -11.13 -0.10
C THR A 53 -11.39 -9.90 -0.58
N SER A 54 -10.54 -9.38 0.30
CA SER A 54 -9.65 -8.25 0.00
C SER A 54 -8.21 -8.74 -0.11
N THR A 55 -7.43 -8.10 -0.98
CA THR A 55 -5.99 -8.36 -1.09
C THR A 55 -5.22 -7.35 -0.24
N ILE A 56 -4.21 -7.84 0.48
CA ILE A 56 -3.34 -7.04 1.33
C ILE A 56 -1.90 -7.18 0.81
N PRO A 57 -1.20 -6.08 0.54
CA PRO A 57 0.16 -6.13 0.04
C PRO A 57 1.12 -6.72 1.09
N VAL A 58 1.97 -7.65 0.65
CA VAL A 58 3.05 -8.26 1.45
C VAL A 58 4.39 -7.80 0.92
N THR A 59 5.24 -7.26 1.79
CA THR A 59 6.63 -6.90 1.50
C THR A 59 7.59 -7.82 2.26
N LEU A 60 8.90 -7.63 2.08
CA LEU A 60 9.92 -8.37 2.84
C LEU A 60 9.83 -8.12 4.35
N GLU A 61 9.29 -6.97 4.77
CA GLU A 61 9.08 -6.62 6.17
C GLU A 61 7.78 -7.22 6.74
N GLY A 62 6.90 -7.78 5.90
CA GLY A 62 5.65 -8.42 6.30
C GLY A 62 4.41 -7.85 5.58
N MET A 63 3.23 -8.16 6.11
CA MET A 63 1.96 -7.61 5.62
C MET A 63 1.86 -6.12 5.98
N VAL A 64 1.47 -5.30 5.01
CA VAL A 64 1.24 -3.87 5.23
C VAL A 64 -0.26 -3.61 5.25
N LEU A 65 -0.76 -3.24 6.44
CA LEU A 65 -2.19 -2.94 6.66
C LEU A 65 -2.51 -1.45 6.47
N ASP A 66 -1.50 -0.62 6.26
CA ASP A 66 -1.68 0.79 5.96
C ASP A 66 -2.23 0.95 4.52
N ASN A 67 -3.16 1.89 4.33
CA ASN A 67 -3.71 2.26 3.02
C ASN A 67 -2.69 3.07 2.19
N LEU A 68 -1.60 2.42 1.80
CA LEU A 68 -0.56 3.02 0.96
C LEU A 68 -0.88 2.84 -0.53
N PRO A 69 -0.53 3.83 -1.37
CA PRO A 69 -0.63 3.71 -2.82
C PRO A 69 0.19 2.54 -3.37
N VAL A 70 -0.32 1.89 -4.42
CA VAL A 70 0.36 0.82 -5.15
C VAL A 70 0.69 1.31 -6.56
N LEU A 71 1.98 1.30 -6.90
CA LEU A 71 2.44 1.41 -8.29
C LEU A 71 2.24 0.06 -8.97
N LEU A 72 1.44 0.05 -10.03
CA LEU A 72 1.17 -1.11 -10.87
C LEU A 72 2.26 -1.26 -11.95
N PRO A 73 2.49 -2.47 -12.50
CA PRO A 73 3.45 -2.70 -13.57
C PRO A 73 3.21 -1.85 -14.83
N CYS A 74 1.95 -1.45 -15.08
CA CYS A 74 1.57 -0.59 -16.20
C CYS A 74 1.92 0.89 -15.98
N GLY A 75 2.43 1.28 -14.82
CA GLY A 75 2.81 2.66 -14.48
C GLY A 75 1.73 3.45 -13.75
N PHE A 76 0.49 2.95 -13.70
CA PHE A 76 -0.61 3.53 -12.95
C PHE A 76 -0.39 3.41 -11.44
N ILE A 77 -0.92 4.36 -10.69
CA ILE A 77 -0.94 4.33 -9.23
C ILE A 77 -2.37 4.19 -8.75
N GLU A 78 -2.62 3.08 -8.06
CA GLU A 78 -3.87 2.81 -7.36
C GLU A 78 -3.75 3.33 -5.93
N VAL A 79 -4.73 4.11 -5.47
CA VAL A 79 -4.85 4.48 -4.06
C VAL A 79 -6.13 3.89 -3.48
N PRO A 80 -6.02 3.19 -2.33
CA PRO A 80 -7.19 2.67 -1.67
C PRO A 80 -8.22 3.79 -1.39
N HIS A 81 -9.41 3.65 -1.98
CA HIS A 81 -10.57 4.54 -1.77
C HIS A 81 -10.45 5.98 -2.31
N ASP A 82 -9.51 6.26 -3.21
CA ASP A 82 -9.36 7.58 -3.85
C ASP A 82 -9.30 7.45 -5.38
N CYS A 83 -8.97 8.54 -6.07
CA CYS A 83 -8.77 8.58 -7.50
C CYS A 83 -7.50 7.81 -7.91
N ASP A 84 -7.50 7.23 -9.11
CA ASP A 84 -6.29 6.65 -9.72
C ASP A 84 -5.46 7.76 -10.40
N TRP A 85 -4.14 7.59 -10.43
CA TRP A 85 -3.24 8.47 -11.20
C TRP A 85 -2.57 7.70 -12.34
N ASP A 86 -2.44 8.36 -13.48
CA ASP A 86 -1.87 7.77 -14.70
C ASP A 86 -0.37 7.48 -14.56
N ASN A 87 0.32 8.21 -13.67
CA ASN A 87 1.76 8.08 -13.48
C ASN A 87 2.26 8.62 -12.12
N LEU A 88 3.53 8.32 -11.82
CA LEU A 88 4.22 8.71 -10.59
C LEU A 88 4.39 10.22 -10.41
N ASP A 89 4.56 10.97 -11.49
CA ASP A 89 4.83 12.42 -11.42
C ASP A 89 3.57 13.18 -11.00
N GLU A 90 2.41 12.79 -11.52
CA GLU A 90 1.11 13.36 -11.13
C GLU A 90 0.79 13.11 -9.66
N TRP A 91 0.97 11.87 -9.20
CA TRP A 91 0.81 11.52 -7.80
C TRP A 91 1.78 12.29 -6.89
N LEU A 92 3.05 12.43 -7.31
CA LEU A 92 4.05 13.20 -6.57
C LEU A 92 3.69 14.69 -6.45
N ALA A 93 3.20 15.29 -7.54
CA ALA A 93 2.74 16.68 -7.52
C ALA A 93 1.55 16.86 -6.56
N PHE A 94 0.65 15.88 -6.49
CA PHE A 94 -0.43 15.87 -5.50
C PHE A 94 0.10 15.79 -4.06
N GLU A 95 0.97 14.82 -3.75
CA GLU A 95 1.56 14.66 -2.41
C GLU A 95 2.33 15.92 -1.97
N LYS A 96 3.06 16.57 -2.88
CA LYS A 96 3.75 17.82 -2.60
C LYS A 96 2.79 18.94 -2.17
N ARG A 97 1.69 19.12 -2.91
CA ARG A 97 0.66 20.13 -2.57
C ARG A 97 0.05 19.85 -1.20
N LYS A 98 -0.34 18.61 -0.94
CA LYS A 98 -0.92 18.18 0.34
C LYS A 98 0.03 18.42 1.53
N ALA A 99 1.31 18.13 1.36
CA ALA A 99 2.33 18.36 2.39
C ALA A 99 2.51 19.87 2.69
N MET A 100 2.58 20.71 1.66
CA MET A 100 2.71 22.16 1.80
C MET A 100 1.50 22.80 2.49
N GLU A 101 0.28 22.36 2.16
CA GLU A 101 -0.94 22.83 2.82
C GLU A 101 -0.96 22.49 4.32
N THR A 102 -0.45 21.30 4.67
CA THR A 102 -0.38 20.85 6.06
C THR A 102 0.64 21.67 6.86
N GLN A 103 1.81 21.98 6.28
CA GLN A 103 2.81 22.84 6.92
C GLN A 103 2.30 24.29 7.11
N GLY A 104 1.63 24.85 6.10
CA GLY A 104 1.06 26.19 6.18
C GLY A 104 -0.06 26.36 7.23
N ARG A 105 -0.75 25.27 7.59
CA ARG A 105 -1.76 25.26 8.67
C ARG A 105 -1.14 25.20 10.06
N ASN A 106 0.00 24.52 10.23
CA ASN A 106 0.68 24.40 11.52
C ASN A 106 1.54 25.62 11.88
N ALA A 107 1.77 26.54 10.93
CA ALA A 107 2.52 27.78 11.12
C ALA A 107 1.63 28.99 11.48
N LYS A 108 0.32 28.81 11.64
CA LYS A 108 -0.65 29.84 12.05
C LYS A 108 -1.19 29.54 13.44
#